data_AF-K9XJF5-F1
#
_entry.id   AF-K9XJF5-F1
#
_cell.length_a   1.000
_cell.length_b   1.000
_cell.length_c   1.000
_cell.angle_alpha   90.00
_cell.angle_beta   90.00
_cell.angle_gamma   90.00
#
_symmetry.space_group_name_H-M   'P 1'
#
loop_
_entity.id
_entity.type
_entity.pdbx_description
1 polymer ?
#
loop_
_entity_poly.entity_id
_entity_poly.type
_entity_poly.pdbx_seq_one_letter_code
_entity_poly.pdbx_strand_id
1 'polypeptide(L)'
;MKIVGLDVGSASVVACCLEALPLPLKPFFAAHKSAIVEFPATRSGIAALLAVKPDIAILEPTGMHYAEFWQRALTVEGVEVRYVGHVQVRAYRKLHRLPNKNDRADALALAAYGWQYIDNPEFFLRFVPKSALHLRRCVMQLAHLNRITTPIINCTRQYLAHEFPEVAKMRSLRKVRDDLPPLWGWLSGDRASPYYDRLWKKSVAHEYGLEISEFTIHQSKRICDLERHQDRIEQEILTLLQKSDFAIYCRVFDSFGFGVRSRAVLLSHIYPFEDFLNQDNQPVIEWGESKSGRATKRDRSLRAFKLRIGMGLVEDSSGQSTNWVPGGSSLCRQALWQWCLCQVEPRRGRHTDTVRLLGEYLDELKASQLPGKLAQLRTCAKAATLLYRRLLQAFSQKELE
;
A
#
# COMPACT_ATOMS: atom_id res chain seq x y z
N MET A 1 35.43 -7.83 -0.05
CA MET A 1 34.00 -7.46 0.00
C MET A 1 33.66 -7.10 1.44
N LYS A 2 33.02 -5.95 1.67
CA LYS A 2 32.56 -5.47 2.97
C LYS A 2 31.05 -5.36 2.95
N ILE A 3 30.37 -6.18 3.75
CA ILE A 3 28.93 -6.14 3.90
C ILE A 3 28.60 -5.45 5.22
N VAL A 4 27.81 -4.38 5.15
CA VAL A 4 27.32 -3.67 6.33
C VAL A 4 25.84 -3.99 6.57
N GLY A 5 25.52 -4.46 7.76
CA GLY A 5 24.14 -4.59 8.23
C GLY A 5 23.72 -3.31 8.95
N LEU A 6 22.56 -2.77 8.58
CA LEU A 6 22.07 -1.48 9.04
C LEU A 6 20.70 -1.64 9.70
N ASP A 7 20.66 -1.49 11.03
CA ASP A 7 19.39 -1.33 11.73
C ASP A 7 19.04 0.17 11.84
N VAL A 8 17.92 0.55 11.24
CA VAL A 8 17.62 1.95 10.95
C VAL A 8 16.64 2.52 11.97
N GLY A 9 17.07 3.56 12.68
CA GLY A 9 16.24 4.41 13.54
C GLY A 9 15.74 5.67 12.82
N SER A 10 14.90 6.44 13.50
CA SER A 10 14.34 7.69 12.95
C SER A 10 15.39 8.79 12.75
N ALA A 11 16.44 8.82 13.57
CA ALA A 11 17.46 9.87 13.59
C ALA A 11 18.90 9.34 13.42
N SER A 12 19.08 8.02 13.38
CA SER A 12 20.39 7.37 13.32
C SER A 12 20.28 5.98 12.68
N VAL A 13 21.43 5.36 12.42
CA VAL A 13 21.54 3.98 11.96
C VAL A 13 22.62 3.27 12.75
N VAL A 14 22.32 2.07 13.24
CA VAL A 14 23.30 1.19 13.88
C VAL A 14 23.88 0.28 12.80
N ALA A 15 25.20 0.27 12.68
CA ALA A 15 25.92 -0.37 11.59
C ALA A 15 26.92 -1.40 12.11
N CYS A 16 26.86 -2.60 11.54
CA CYS A 16 27.87 -3.64 11.74
C CYS A 16 28.50 -4.00 10.40
N CYS A 17 29.80 -3.76 10.25
CA CYS A 17 30.55 -4.12 9.04
C CYS A 17 31.24 -5.47 9.23
N LEU A 18 31.08 -6.37 8.27
CA LEU A 18 31.72 -7.68 8.24
C LEU A 18 32.52 -7.85 6.95
N GLU A 19 33.76 -8.30 7.09
CA GLU A 19 34.65 -8.68 5.96
C GLU A 19 34.61 -10.19 5.67
N ALA A 20 34.06 -10.98 6.59
CA ALA A 20 33.76 -12.40 6.45
C ALA A 20 32.64 -12.78 7.43
N LEU A 21 31.97 -13.90 7.20
CA LEU A 21 30.90 -14.41 8.07
C LEU A 21 31.49 -15.00 9.38
N PRO A 22 31.29 -14.41 10.56
CA PRO A 22 31.86 -14.93 11.79
C PRO A 22 30.91 -15.95 12.43
N LEU A 23 31.21 -17.23 12.25
CA LEU A 23 30.51 -18.30 12.97
C LEU A 23 31.36 -18.80 14.15
N PRO A 24 30.78 -18.94 15.36
CA PRO A 24 29.40 -18.64 15.76
C PRO A 24 29.13 -17.15 16.08
N LEU A 25 27.93 -16.64 15.74
CA LEU A 25 27.58 -15.21 15.90
C LEU A 25 27.45 -14.73 17.35
N LYS A 26 26.97 -15.58 18.28
CA LYS A 26 26.74 -15.16 19.67
C LYS A 26 28.04 -14.78 20.41
N PRO A 27 29.12 -15.62 20.40
CA PRO A 27 30.41 -15.22 20.94
C PRO A 27 31.01 -14.01 20.24
N PHE A 28 30.89 -13.93 18.91
CA PHE A 28 31.36 -12.78 18.14
C PHE A 28 30.69 -11.48 18.61
N PHE A 29 29.36 -11.49 18.76
CA PHE A 29 28.61 -10.34 19.27
C PHE A 29 29.09 -9.92 20.67
N ALA A 30 29.31 -10.88 21.57
CA ALA A 30 29.76 -10.58 22.93
C ALA A 30 31.15 -9.89 22.93
N ALA A 31 32.05 -10.31 22.05
CA ALA A 31 33.40 -9.76 21.94
C ALA A 31 33.47 -8.42 21.18
N HIS A 32 32.58 -8.18 20.20
CA HIS A 32 32.68 -7.06 19.26
C HIS A 32 31.54 -6.04 19.34
N LYS A 33 30.70 -6.11 20.39
CA LYS A 33 29.55 -5.20 20.55
C LYS A 33 29.95 -3.71 20.50
N SER A 34 31.13 -3.36 21.00
CA SER A 34 31.65 -1.99 20.99
C SER A 34 32.07 -1.50 19.59
N ALA A 35 32.38 -2.42 18.67
CA ALA A 35 32.72 -2.10 17.28
C ALA A 35 31.48 -1.88 16.39
N ILE A 36 30.27 -2.13 16.92
CA ILE A 36 29.01 -1.84 16.23
C ILE A 36 28.61 -0.40 16.58
N VAL A 37 28.80 0.47 15.58
CA VAL A 37 28.74 1.93 15.73
C VAL A 37 27.38 2.45 15.30
N GLU A 38 26.93 3.51 15.96
CA GLU A 38 25.74 4.26 15.59
C GLU A 38 26.15 5.55 14.84
N PHE A 39 25.55 5.79 13.69
CA PHE A 39 25.78 6.97 12.87
C PHE A 39 24.52 7.86 12.86
N PRO A 40 24.63 9.16 13.19
CA PRO A 40 23.50 10.07 13.13
C PRO A 40 23.11 10.37 11.67
N ALA A 41 21.84 10.69 11.42
CA ALA A 41 21.32 11.11 10.12
C ALA A 41 21.73 12.55 9.78
N THR A 42 23.03 12.84 9.80
CA THR A 42 23.66 14.12 9.49
C THR A 42 24.72 13.94 8.42
N ARG A 43 25.20 15.05 7.83
CA ARG A 43 26.31 15.00 6.87
C ARG A 43 27.54 14.28 7.44
N SER A 44 27.90 14.54 8.69
CA SER A 44 29.05 13.90 9.34
C SER A 44 28.82 12.41 9.58
N GLY A 45 27.61 12.02 10.00
CA GLY A 45 27.28 10.61 10.21
C GLY A 45 27.28 9.79 8.91
N ILE A 46 26.76 10.37 7.82
CA ILE A 46 26.82 9.74 6.48
C ILE A 46 28.27 9.60 6.02
N ALA A 47 29.07 10.66 6.13
CA ALA A 47 30.48 10.61 5.74
C ALA A 47 31.25 9.57 6.56
N ALA A 48 30.97 9.44 7.86
CA ALA A 48 31.58 8.44 8.72
C ALA A 48 31.15 7.00 8.36
N LEU A 49 29.89 6.78 7.99
CA LEU A 49 29.42 5.49 7.49
C LEU A 49 30.09 5.12 6.15
N LEU A 50 30.19 6.07 5.22
CA LEU A 50 30.86 5.87 3.92
C LEU A 50 32.37 5.65 4.08
N ALA A 51 33.00 6.22 5.12
CA ALA A 51 34.41 5.99 5.42
C ALA A 51 34.71 4.52 5.78
N VAL A 52 33.70 3.74 6.17
CA VAL A 52 33.81 2.27 6.35
C VAL A 52 34.01 1.55 5.00
N LYS A 53 33.70 2.23 3.88
CA LYS A 53 33.75 1.73 2.50
C LYS A 53 32.94 0.44 2.31
N PRO A 54 31.62 0.47 2.60
CA PRO A 54 30.78 -0.70 2.37
C PRO A 54 30.64 -0.96 0.87
N ASP A 55 30.81 -2.21 0.46
CA ASP A 55 30.47 -2.64 -0.91
C ASP A 55 28.95 -2.86 -1.02
N ILE A 56 28.37 -3.46 0.03
CA ILE A 56 26.94 -3.82 0.09
C ILE A 56 26.37 -3.46 1.46
N ALA A 57 25.19 -2.84 1.49
CA ALA A 57 24.42 -2.52 2.67
C ALA A 57 23.13 -3.34 2.73
N ILE A 58 22.88 -3.98 3.87
CA ILE A 58 21.71 -4.82 4.13
C ILE A 58 20.81 -4.11 5.14
N LEU A 59 19.56 -3.84 4.75
CA LEU A 59 18.58 -3.12 5.57
C LEU A 59 17.28 -3.91 5.72
N GLU A 60 16.53 -3.66 6.79
CA GLU A 60 15.10 -4.00 6.79
C GLU A 60 14.28 -2.86 6.14
N PRO A 61 13.14 -3.15 5.49
CA PRO A 61 12.22 -2.12 4.99
C PRO A 61 11.40 -1.45 6.12
N THR A 62 11.93 -1.39 7.33
CA THR A 62 11.23 -0.90 8.51
C THR A 62 11.24 0.63 8.52
N GLY A 63 10.06 1.24 8.71
CA GLY A 63 9.89 2.70 8.69
C GLY A 63 10.27 3.36 7.37
N MET A 64 9.40 3.13 6.38
CA MET A 64 9.45 3.58 4.99
C MET A 64 10.15 4.92 4.72
N HIS A 65 10.05 5.91 5.60
CA HIS A 65 10.64 7.24 5.38
C HIS A 65 12.13 7.33 5.75
N TYR A 66 12.55 6.75 6.88
CA TYR A 66 13.95 6.86 7.31
C TYR A 66 14.85 5.81 6.64
N ALA A 67 14.34 4.60 6.37
CA ALA A 67 15.07 3.60 5.59
C ALA A 67 15.34 4.07 4.14
N GLU A 68 14.42 4.84 3.54
CA GLU A 68 14.60 5.42 2.21
C GLU A 68 15.69 6.50 2.17
N PHE A 69 15.82 7.29 3.24
CA PHE A 69 16.89 8.29 3.33
C PHE A 69 18.26 7.62 3.26
N TRP A 70 18.51 6.62 4.10
CA TRP A 70 19.78 5.90 4.15
C TRP A 70 20.05 5.13 2.85
N GLN A 71 19.02 4.46 2.29
CA GLN A 71 19.14 3.80 1.00
C GLN A 71 19.56 4.79 -0.09
N ARG A 72 18.94 5.97 -0.15
CA ARG A 72 19.27 6.98 -1.15
C ARG A 72 20.67 7.56 -0.95
N ALA A 73 21.06 7.86 0.28
CA ALA A 73 22.41 8.35 0.59
C ALA A 73 23.49 7.35 0.15
N LEU A 74 23.30 6.07 0.44
CA LEU A 74 24.23 5.00 0.06
C LEU A 74 24.26 4.74 -1.44
N THR A 75 23.09 4.70 -2.09
CA THR A 75 22.98 4.41 -3.54
C THR A 75 23.60 5.53 -4.39
N VAL A 76 23.49 6.80 -3.96
CA VAL A 76 24.12 7.95 -4.66
C VAL A 76 25.65 7.82 -4.67
N GLU A 77 26.21 7.21 -3.63
CA GLU A 77 27.65 7.01 -3.45
C GLU A 77 28.11 5.64 -4.01
N GLY A 78 27.25 4.95 -4.75
CA GLY A 78 27.58 3.69 -5.44
C GLY A 78 27.54 2.43 -4.58
N VAL A 79 27.05 2.51 -3.34
CA VAL A 79 26.92 1.34 -2.46
C VAL A 79 25.68 0.53 -2.87
N GLU A 80 25.84 -0.79 -3.06
CA GLU A 80 24.73 -1.67 -3.35
C GLU A 80 23.85 -1.84 -2.11
N VAL A 81 22.53 -1.70 -2.25
CA VAL A 81 21.58 -1.82 -1.14
C VAL A 81 20.65 -3.00 -1.36
N ARG A 82 20.59 -3.93 -0.39
CA ARG A 82 19.64 -5.05 -0.38
C ARG A 82 18.75 -5.01 0.85
N TYR A 83 17.50 -5.46 0.67
CA TYR A 83 16.52 -5.49 1.74
C TYR A 83 16.23 -6.91 2.22
N VAL A 84 16.07 -7.09 3.53
CA VAL A 84 15.66 -8.35 4.15
C VAL A 84 14.35 -8.12 4.91
N GLY A 85 13.41 -9.06 4.80
CA GLY A 85 12.15 -8.95 5.51
C GLY A 85 12.29 -9.11 7.03
N HIS A 86 11.46 -8.40 7.79
CA HIS A 86 11.57 -8.38 9.26
C HIS A 86 11.37 -9.76 9.91
N VAL A 87 10.63 -10.66 9.24
CA VAL A 87 10.41 -12.02 9.73
C VAL A 87 11.69 -12.83 9.60
N GLN A 88 12.40 -12.67 8.48
CA GLN A 88 13.65 -13.36 8.18
C GLN A 88 14.74 -12.95 9.16
N VAL A 89 14.95 -11.65 9.41
CA VAL A 89 15.96 -11.17 10.37
C VAL A 89 15.64 -11.68 11.78
N ARG A 90 14.38 -11.60 12.21
CA ARG A 90 13.95 -12.12 13.52
C ARG A 90 14.19 -13.62 13.64
N ALA A 91 13.91 -14.40 12.60
CA ALA A 91 14.15 -15.85 12.58
C ALA A 91 15.65 -16.15 12.62
N TYR A 92 16.45 -15.43 11.83
CA TYR A 92 17.90 -15.57 11.78
C TYR A 92 18.57 -15.27 13.13
N ARG A 93 18.18 -14.18 13.78
CA ARG A 93 18.66 -13.82 15.12
C ARG A 93 18.40 -14.94 16.14
N LYS A 94 17.20 -15.52 16.12
CA LYS A 94 16.83 -16.64 16.99
C LYS A 94 17.64 -17.90 16.69
N LEU A 95 17.80 -18.25 15.42
CA LEU A 95 18.58 -19.40 14.96
C LEU A 95 20.01 -19.34 15.53
N HIS A 96 20.64 -18.17 15.49
CA HIS A 96 22.01 -17.97 15.95
C HIS A 96 22.13 -17.58 17.43
N ARG A 97 21.04 -17.67 18.20
CA ARG A 97 21.00 -17.40 19.65
C ARG A 97 21.56 -16.03 20.05
N LEU A 98 21.44 -15.05 19.15
CA LEU A 98 21.73 -13.65 19.45
C LEU A 98 20.75 -13.15 20.53
N PRO A 99 21.11 -12.09 21.29
CA PRO A 99 20.27 -11.58 22.36
C PRO A 99 18.89 -11.11 21.88
N ASN A 100 18.00 -10.87 22.83
CA ASN A 100 16.68 -10.26 22.57
C ASN A 100 16.82 -8.89 21.87
N LYS A 101 15.70 -8.35 21.36
CA LYS A 101 15.65 -7.16 20.49
C LYS A 101 16.64 -6.08 20.94
N ASN A 102 17.63 -5.82 20.08
CA ASN A 102 18.74 -4.93 20.33
C ASN A 102 19.28 -4.49 18.98
N ASP A 103 19.34 -3.18 18.74
CA ASP A 103 19.66 -2.61 17.44
C ASP A 103 21.05 -3.07 16.92
N ARG A 104 22.02 -3.25 17.82
CA ARG A 104 23.34 -3.80 17.45
C ARG A 104 23.28 -5.26 17.06
N ALA A 105 22.44 -6.05 17.73
CA ALA A 105 22.28 -7.46 17.39
C ALA A 105 21.52 -7.63 16.06
N ASP A 106 20.56 -6.75 15.79
CA ASP A 106 19.82 -6.71 14.53
C ASP A 106 20.74 -6.25 13.39
N ALA A 107 21.60 -5.24 13.59
CA ALA A 107 22.64 -4.85 12.64
C ALA A 107 23.63 -5.99 12.32
N LEU A 108 24.11 -6.72 13.35
CA LEU A 108 24.96 -7.89 13.13
C LEU A 108 24.21 -9.01 12.38
N ALA A 109 22.96 -9.28 12.75
CA ALA A 109 22.14 -10.29 12.09
C ALA A 109 21.93 -9.97 10.60
N LEU A 110 21.68 -8.69 10.26
CA LEU A 110 21.56 -8.22 8.88
C LEU A 110 22.86 -8.43 8.10
N ALA A 111 24.00 -8.04 8.67
CA ALA A 111 25.31 -8.20 8.02
C ALA A 111 25.63 -9.68 7.75
N ALA A 112 25.41 -10.53 8.75
CA ALA A 112 25.65 -11.98 8.66
C ALA A 112 24.68 -12.67 7.69
N TYR A 113 23.40 -12.28 7.70
CA TYR A 113 22.41 -12.75 6.73
C TYR A 113 22.83 -12.38 5.30
N GLY A 114 23.28 -11.14 5.10
CA GLY A 114 23.83 -10.67 3.83
C GLY A 114 24.95 -11.55 3.33
N TRP A 115 25.97 -11.80 4.17
CA TRP A 115 27.09 -12.69 3.85
C TRP A 115 26.65 -14.11 3.50
N GLN A 116 25.73 -14.68 4.26
CA GLN A 116 25.31 -16.06 4.09
C GLN A 116 24.53 -16.29 2.79
N TYR A 117 23.75 -15.30 2.35
CA TYR A 117 22.83 -15.45 1.24
C TYR A 117 23.17 -14.57 0.02
N ILE A 118 24.35 -13.94 -0.01
CA ILE A 118 24.68 -12.95 -1.04
C ILE A 118 24.54 -13.47 -2.48
N ASP A 119 24.86 -14.74 -2.71
CA ASP A 119 24.78 -15.37 -4.04
C ASP A 119 23.37 -15.85 -4.39
N ASN A 120 22.40 -15.71 -3.47
CA ASN A 120 21.03 -16.19 -3.62
C ASN A 120 20.03 -15.02 -3.56
N PRO A 121 19.71 -14.37 -4.70
CA PRO A 121 18.82 -13.20 -4.74
C PRO A 121 17.43 -13.42 -4.12
N GLU A 122 16.93 -14.65 -4.09
CA GLU A 122 15.62 -15.01 -3.53
C GLU A 122 15.47 -14.80 -2.02
N PHE A 123 16.60 -14.70 -1.28
CA PHE A 123 16.60 -14.39 0.15
C PHE A 123 16.46 -12.89 0.43
N PHE A 124 16.60 -12.04 -0.59
CA PHE A 124 16.43 -10.60 -0.49
C PHE A 124 15.09 -10.16 -1.09
N LEU A 125 14.54 -9.08 -0.54
CA LEU A 125 13.38 -8.44 -1.14
C LEU A 125 13.81 -7.76 -2.44
N ARG A 126 13.08 -8.05 -3.53
CA ARG A 126 13.28 -7.36 -4.80
C ARG A 126 13.04 -5.86 -4.64
N PHE A 127 13.93 -5.06 -5.20
CA PHE A 127 13.78 -3.61 -5.17
C PHE A 127 12.61 -3.19 -6.06
N VAL A 128 11.65 -2.50 -5.47
CA VAL A 128 10.52 -1.95 -6.21
C VAL A 128 10.99 -0.68 -6.94
N PRO A 129 10.84 -0.60 -8.27
CA PRO A 129 11.16 0.60 -9.04
C PRO A 129 10.59 1.88 -8.41
N LYS A 130 11.35 2.99 -8.51
CA LYS A 130 11.01 4.28 -7.88
C LYS A 130 9.59 4.74 -8.20
N SER A 131 9.10 4.45 -9.40
CA SER A 131 7.72 4.74 -9.85
C SER A 131 6.66 4.05 -8.98
N ALA A 132 6.82 2.77 -8.67
CA ALA A 132 5.86 2.01 -7.88
C ALA A 132 5.95 2.34 -6.39
N LEU A 133 7.14 2.64 -5.87
CA LEU A 133 7.30 3.19 -4.52
C LEU A 133 6.62 4.55 -4.37
N HIS A 134 6.79 5.43 -5.36
CA HIS A 134 6.11 6.71 -5.42
C HIS A 134 4.58 6.50 -5.42
N LEU A 135 4.07 5.65 -6.32
CA LEU A 135 2.64 5.36 -6.38
C LEU A 135 2.07 4.88 -5.04
N ARG A 136 2.82 4.02 -4.33
CA ARG A 136 2.45 3.57 -2.98
C ARG A 136 2.37 4.72 -1.98
N ARG A 137 3.29 5.69 -2.04
CA ARG A 137 3.26 6.89 -1.18
C ARG A 137 2.01 7.72 -1.43
N CYS A 138 1.68 8.02 -2.69
CA CYS A 138 0.45 8.74 -3.04
C CYS A 138 -0.79 8.03 -2.48
N VAL A 139 -0.86 6.71 -2.61
CA VAL A 139 -1.97 5.89 -2.08
C VAL A 139 -2.07 6.00 -0.55
N MET A 140 -0.95 5.93 0.17
CA MET A 140 -0.93 6.09 1.63
C MET A 140 -1.33 7.50 2.07
N GLN A 141 -0.88 8.53 1.34
CA GLN A 141 -1.25 9.92 1.60
C GLN A 141 -2.75 10.13 1.39
N LEU A 142 -3.33 9.66 0.28
CA LEU A 142 -4.79 9.72 0.07
C LEU A 142 -5.57 9.01 1.18
N ALA A 143 -5.12 7.85 1.62
CA ALA A 143 -5.75 7.14 2.75
C ALA A 143 -5.67 7.97 4.05
N HIS A 144 -4.55 8.64 4.29
CA HIS A 144 -4.39 9.54 5.43
C HIS A 144 -5.32 10.76 5.33
N LEU A 145 -5.36 11.43 4.17
CA LEU A 145 -6.22 12.60 3.94
C LEU A 145 -7.70 12.25 4.15
N ASN A 146 -8.18 11.10 3.66
CA ASN A 146 -9.56 10.65 3.89
C ASN A 146 -9.87 10.48 5.39
N ARG A 147 -8.94 9.92 6.17
CA ARG A 147 -9.10 9.69 7.61
C ARG A 147 -9.16 10.99 8.41
N ILE A 148 -8.40 12.02 8.04
CA ILE A 148 -8.44 13.31 8.74
C ILE A 148 -9.59 14.22 8.27
N THR A 149 -10.02 14.09 7.01
CA THR A 149 -11.11 14.91 6.45
C THR A 149 -12.45 14.56 7.09
N THR A 150 -12.71 13.27 7.36
CA THR A 150 -14.01 12.81 7.88
C THR A 150 -14.37 13.42 9.25
N PRO A 151 -13.49 13.41 10.28
CA PRO A 151 -13.78 14.06 11.55
C PRO A 151 -14.01 15.56 11.43
N ILE A 152 -13.24 16.26 10.58
CA ILE A 152 -13.39 17.70 10.36
C ILE A 152 -14.77 18.02 9.76
N ILE A 153 -15.17 17.29 8.71
CA ILE A 153 -16.50 17.42 8.11
C ILE A 153 -17.60 17.16 9.15
N ASN A 154 -17.50 16.07 9.91
CA ASN A 154 -18.51 15.71 10.88
C ASN A 154 -18.65 16.75 12.01
N CYS A 155 -17.53 17.27 12.51
CA CYS A 155 -17.52 18.35 13.47
C CYS A 155 -18.16 19.61 12.89
N THR A 156 -17.74 20.04 11.70
CA THR A 156 -18.31 21.22 11.02
C THR A 156 -19.81 21.09 10.80
N ARG A 157 -20.30 19.89 10.47
CA ARG A 157 -21.74 19.62 10.34
C ARG A 157 -22.51 19.72 11.65
N GLN A 158 -21.90 19.45 12.79
CA GLN A 158 -22.53 19.64 14.10
C GLN A 158 -22.71 21.13 14.41
N TYR A 159 -21.74 21.97 14.03
CA TYR A 159 -21.89 23.42 14.12
C TYR A 159 -22.96 23.94 13.15
N LEU A 160 -22.92 23.52 11.88
CA LEU A 160 -23.95 23.85 10.92
C LEU A 160 -25.36 23.41 11.35
N ALA A 161 -25.50 22.38 12.20
CA ALA A 161 -26.82 21.95 12.67
C ALA A 161 -27.57 23.01 13.49
N HIS A 162 -26.88 24.00 14.05
CA HIS A 162 -27.50 25.17 14.67
C HIS A 162 -27.21 26.47 13.92
N GLU A 163 -26.02 26.63 13.31
CA GLU A 163 -25.67 27.86 12.57
C GLU A 163 -26.37 27.97 11.21
N PHE A 164 -26.55 26.86 10.50
CA PHE A 164 -27.16 26.82 9.16
C PHE A 164 -27.81 25.44 8.90
N PRO A 165 -28.92 25.12 9.60
CA PRO A 165 -29.46 23.75 9.70
C PRO A 165 -29.85 23.15 8.34
N GLU A 166 -30.26 23.97 7.37
CA GLU A 166 -30.70 23.56 6.04
C GLU A 166 -29.59 22.86 5.24
N VAL A 167 -28.32 23.14 5.54
CA VAL A 167 -27.16 22.55 4.83
C VAL A 167 -26.40 21.52 5.66
N ALA A 168 -26.72 21.36 6.95
CA ALA A 168 -25.96 20.50 7.87
C ALA A 168 -25.83 19.04 7.40
N LYS A 169 -26.86 18.51 6.74
CA LYS A 169 -26.85 17.14 6.18
C LYS A 169 -26.60 17.11 4.67
N MET A 170 -26.41 18.26 4.03
CA MET A 170 -26.20 18.33 2.59
C MET A 170 -24.87 17.67 2.20
N ARG A 171 -24.90 16.91 1.10
CA ARG A 171 -23.69 16.35 0.51
C ARG A 171 -23.06 17.39 -0.41
N SER A 172 -21.86 17.82 -0.08
CA SER A 172 -21.05 18.72 -0.89
C SER A 172 -19.78 18.00 -1.32
N LEU A 173 -19.66 17.72 -2.62
CA LEU A 173 -18.51 17.06 -3.21
C LEU A 173 -17.97 17.89 -4.37
N ARG A 174 -16.66 17.83 -4.54
CA ARG A 174 -15.99 18.30 -5.76
C ARG A 174 -16.53 17.51 -6.96
N LYS A 175 -16.92 18.22 -8.03
CA LYS A 175 -17.44 17.60 -9.26
C LYS A 175 -16.38 17.52 -10.37
N VAL A 176 -15.50 18.50 -10.44
CA VAL A 176 -14.47 18.65 -11.47
C VAL A 176 -13.12 18.87 -10.80
N ARG A 177 -12.02 18.51 -11.48
CA ARG A 177 -10.66 18.81 -11.01
C ARG A 177 -10.45 20.31 -10.83
N ASP A 178 -9.53 20.65 -9.94
CA ASP A 178 -9.21 22.03 -9.57
C ASP A 178 -10.40 22.88 -9.04
N ASP A 179 -11.58 22.28 -8.84
CA ASP A 179 -12.74 22.92 -8.20
C ASP A 179 -12.81 22.59 -6.70
N LEU A 180 -13.54 23.40 -5.94
CA LEU A 180 -13.84 23.17 -4.54
C LEU A 180 -15.20 22.51 -4.35
N PRO A 181 -15.43 21.74 -3.28
CA PRO A 181 -16.79 21.32 -2.95
C PRO A 181 -17.70 22.55 -2.76
N PRO A 182 -18.87 22.63 -3.41
CA PRO A 182 -19.67 23.86 -3.47
C PRO A 182 -19.98 24.51 -2.11
N LEU A 183 -20.47 23.74 -1.14
CA LEU A 183 -20.80 24.26 0.19
C LEU A 183 -19.56 24.72 0.96
N TRP A 184 -18.52 23.89 0.95
CA TRP A 184 -17.31 24.14 1.75
C TRP A 184 -16.53 25.33 1.19
N GLY A 185 -16.45 25.46 -0.13
CA GLY A 185 -15.85 26.62 -0.78
C GLY A 185 -16.66 27.90 -0.55
N TRP A 186 -17.99 27.81 -0.47
CA TRP A 186 -18.83 28.96 -0.14
C TRP A 186 -18.67 29.39 1.32
N LEU A 187 -18.75 28.44 2.26
CA LEU A 187 -18.52 28.71 3.69
C LEU A 187 -17.11 29.25 3.98
N SER A 188 -16.11 28.83 3.20
CA SER A 188 -14.74 29.33 3.36
C SER A 188 -14.51 30.72 2.78
N GLY A 189 -15.43 31.21 1.94
CA GLY A 189 -15.27 32.42 1.14
C GLY A 189 -14.44 32.24 -0.13
N ASP A 190 -13.92 31.04 -0.41
CA ASP A 190 -13.09 30.77 -1.60
C ASP A 190 -13.92 30.58 -2.89
N ARG A 191 -15.24 30.41 -2.77
CA ARG A 191 -16.15 30.17 -3.90
C ARG A 191 -17.45 30.94 -3.75
N ALA A 192 -17.74 31.83 -4.70
CA ALA A 192 -19.07 32.41 -4.82
C ALA A 192 -20.13 31.37 -5.21
N SER A 193 -21.32 31.47 -4.62
CA SER A 193 -22.45 30.60 -4.95
C SER A 193 -23.79 31.31 -4.74
N PRO A 194 -24.42 31.83 -5.82
CA PRO A 194 -25.73 32.47 -5.72
C PRO A 194 -26.82 31.56 -5.12
N TYR A 195 -26.64 30.24 -5.24
CA TYR A 195 -27.52 29.26 -4.61
C TYR A 195 -27.42 29.34 -3.08
N TYR A 196 -26.21 29.30 -2.53
CA TYR A 196 -26.01 29.36 -1.09
C TYR A 196 -26.25 30.76 -0.53
N ASP A 197 -25.96 31.82 -1.28
CA ASP A 197 -26.32 33.20 -0.90
C ASP A 197 -27.84 33.33 -0.68
N ARG A 198 -28.65 32.79 -1.61
CA ARG A 198 -30.12 32.81 -1.49
C ARG A 198 -30.62 31.88 -0.39
N LEU A 199 -29.97 30.72 -0.21
CA LEU A 199 -30.36 29.77 0.82
C LEU A 199 -30.09 30.32 2.21
N TRP A 200 -28.92 30.95 2.40
CA TRP A 200 -28.53 31.58 3.65
C TRP A 200 -29.44 32.75 4.01
N LYS A 201 -29.71 33.66 3.06
CA LYS A 201 -30.66 34.78 3.26
C LYS A 201 -32.06 34.36 3.71
N LYS A 202 -32.46 33.11 3.44
CA LYS A 202 -33.76 32.54 3.81
C LYS A 202 -33.65 31.53 4.97
N SER A 203 -32.48 31.42 5.60
CA SER A 203 -32.26 30.44 6.67
C SER A 203 -33.03 30.83 7.92
N VAL A 204 -33.58 29.82 8.58
CA VAL A 204 -34.24 29.96 9.88
C VAL A 204 -33.27 30.45 10.96
N ALA A 205 -31.96 30.27 10.77
CA ALA A 205 -30.93 30.74 11.68
C ALA A 205 -31.04 32.26 11.98
N HIS A 206 -31.41 33.04 10.96
CA HIS A 206 -31.60 34.49 11.10
C HIS A 206 -32.75 34.87 12.03
N GLU A 207 -33.84 34.10 12.07
CA GLU A 207 -34.98 34.34 12.97
C GLU A 207 -34.57 34.22 14.45
N TYR A 208 -33.53 33.43 14.72
CA TYR A 208 -32.98 33.20 16.06
C TYR A 208 -31.68 33.97 16.33
N GLY A 209 -31.27 34.89 15.44
CA GLY A 209 -30.04 35.68 15.61
C GLY A 209 -28.75 34.86 15.54
N LEU A 210 -28.77 33.70 14.88
CA LEU A 210 -27.61 32.83 14.72
C LEU A 210 -26.83 33.20 13.46
N GLU A 211 -25.50 33.16 13.57
CA GLU A 211 -24.58 33.45 12.48
C GLU A 211 -23.60 32.28 12.26
N ILE A 212 -23.01 32.22 11.07
CA ILE A 212 -21.94 31.27 10.77
C ILE A 212 -20.69 31.71 11.54
N SER A 213 -20.18 30.85 12.41
CA SER A 213 -19.04 31.18 13.25
C SER A 213 -17.72 31.22 12.47
N GLU A 214 -16.74 31.96 12.99
CA GLU A 214 -15.36 31.91 12.50
C GLU A 214 -14.81 30.48 12.52
N PHE A 215 -15.20 29.68 13.51
CA PHE A 215 -14.82 28.27 13.60
C PHE A 215 -15.30 27.50 12.37
N THR A 216 -16.57 27.61 11.98
CA THR A 216 -17.13 26.96 10.79
C THR A 216 -16.42 27.42 9.50
N ILE A 217 -16.11 28.72 9.39
CA ILE A 217 -15.36 29.27 8.25
C ILE A 217 -13.95 28.64 8.19
N HIS A 218 -13.23 28.61 9.31
CA HIS A 218 -11.89 28.03 9.38
C HIS A 218 -11.86 26.53 9.09
N GLN A 219 -12.82 25.76 9.61
CA GLN A 219 -12.92 24.33 9.27
C GLN A 219 -13.24 24.13 7.78
N SER A 220 -14.10 24.97 7.21
CA SER A 220 -14.43 24.92 5.78
C SER A 220 -13.22 25.22 4.89
N LYS A 221 -12.35 26.17 5.28
CA LYS A 221 -11.04 26.41 4.64
C LYS A 221 -10.16 25.16 4.70
N ARG A 222 -10.04 24.53 5.87
CA ARG A 222 -9.27 23.28 6.02
C ARG A 222 -9.80 22.15 5.15
N ILE A 223 -11.12 22.00 5.04
CA ILE A 223 -11.74 21.00 4.14
C ILE A 223 -11.34 21.29 2.70
N CYS A 224 -11.41 22.56 2.26
CA CYS A 224 -11.01 22.96 0.91
C CYS A 224 -9.52 22.67 0.64
N ASP A 225 -8.63 22.95 1.58
CA ASP A 225 -7.19 22.67 1.42
C ASP A 225 -6.89 21.17 1.34
N LEU A 226 -7.58 20.35 2.15
CA LEU A 226 -7.48 18.89 2.08
C LEU A 226 -7.96 18.36 0.74
N GLU A 227 -9.02 18.93 0.17
CA GLU A 227 -9.53 18.57 -1.16
C GLU A 227 -8.56 18.95 -2.28
N ARG A 228 -7.98 20.16 -2.24
CA ARG A 228 -6.91 20.58 -3.16
C ARG A 228 -5.71 19.63 -3.08
N HIS A 229 -5.32 19.21 -1.88
CA HIS A 229 -4.22 18.27 -1.69
C HIS A 229 -4.55 16.89 -2.29
N GLN A 230 -5.77 16.39 -2.07
CA GLN A 230 -6.21 15.15 -2.71
C GLN A 230 -6.17 15.24 -4.25
N ASP A 231 -6.64 16.35 -4.83
CA ASP A 231 -6.63 16.54 -6.29
C ASP A 231 -5.20 16.53 -6.85
N ARG A 232 -4.26 17.23 -6.22
CA ARG A 232 -2.84 17.22 -6.62
C ARG A 232 -2.24 15.83 -6.60
N ILE A 233 -2.50 15.04 -5.55
CA ILE A 233 -2.01 13.66 -5.46
C ILE A 233 -2.66 12.79 -6.56
N GLU A 234 -3.94 12.99 -6.87
CA GLU A 234 -4.61 12.26 -7.96
C GLU A 234 -4.03 12.62 -9.33
N GLN A 235 -3.66 13.87 -9.56
CA GLN A 235 -2.94 14.31 -10.75
C GLN A 235 -1.56 13.65 -10.85
N GLU A 236 -0.82 13.58 -9.74
CA GLU A 236 0.48 12.90 -9.68
C GLU A 236 0.36 11.39 -9.97
N ILE A 237 -0.66 10.74 -9.41
CA ILE A 237 -0.97 9.34 -9.71
C ILE A 237 -1.21 9.15 -11.21
N LEU A 238 -1.97 10.03 -11.86
CA LEU A 238 -2.23 9.94 -13.30
C LEU A 238 -0.94 10.02 -14.12
N THR A 239 -0.05 10.95 -13.79
CA THR A 239 1.27 11.05 -14.41
C THR A 239 2.10 9.79 -14.20
N LEU A 240 2.07 9.21 -13.00
CA LEU A 240 2.76 7.94 -12.72
C LEU A 240 2.19 6.79 -13.55
N LEU A 241 0.86 6.69 -13.68
CA LEU A 241 0.17 5.63 -14.43
C LEU A 241 0.46 5.68 -15.94
N GLN A 242 0.92 6.82 -16.47
CA GLN A 242 1.31 6.96 -17.88
C GLN A 242 2.71 6.41 -18.20
N LYS A 243 3.49 6.01 -17.19
CA LYS A 243 4.82 5.43 -17.41
C LYS A 243 4.73 4.10 -18.16
N SER A 244 5.67 3.87 -19.07
CA SER A 244 5.78 2.65 -19.89
C SER A 244 5.73 1.38 -19.05
N ASP A 245 6.37 1.38 -17.90
CA ASP A 245 6.44 0.24 -16.97
C ASP A 245 5.05 -0.23 -16.50
N PHE A 246 4.05 0.66 -16.54
CA PHE A 246 2.69 0.40 -16.08
C PHE A 246 1.69 0.20 -17.23
N ALA A 247 2.13 0.30 -18.48
CA ALA A 247 1.25 0.28 -19.66
C ALA A 247 0.45 -1.03 -19.75
N ILE A 248 1.11 -2.18 -19.56
CA ILE A 248 0.46 -3.50 -19.60
C ILE A 248 -0.61 -3.62 -18.52
N TYR A 249 -0.29 -3.22 -17.28
CA TYR A 249 -1.26 -3.23 -16.19
C TYR A 249 -2.44 -2.32 -16.48
N CYS A 250 -2.19 -1.09 -16.95
CA CYS A 250 -3.25 -0.14 -17.24
C CYS A 250 -4.19 -0.64 -18.34
N ARG A 251 -3.65 -1.26 -19.39
CA ARG A 251 -4.45 -1.91 -20.45
C ARG A 251 -5.34 -3.01 -19.88
N VAL A 252 -4.79 -3.87 -19.02
CA VAL A 252 -5.60 -4.90 -18.35
C VAL A 252 -6.64 -4.26 -17.44
N PHE A 253 -6.29 -3.23 -16.67
CA PHE A 253 -7.20 -2.52 -15.77
C PHE A 253 -8.34 -1.80 -16.47
N ASP A 254 -8.14 -1.31 -17.71
CA ASP A 254 -9.20 -0.75 -18.55
C ASP A 254 -10.33 -1.76 -18.73
N SER A 255 -9.98 -3.02 -18.97
CA SER A 255 -10.97 -4.09 -19.13
C SER A 255 -11.81 -4.35 -17.88
N PHE A 256 -11.33 -3.98 -16.69
CA PHE A 256 -12.07 -4.06 -15.42
C PHE A 256 -12.81 -2.75 -15.06
N GLY A 257 -12.63 -1.67 -15.83
CA GLY A 257 -13.20 -0.37 -15.49
C GLY A 257 -12.69 0.19 -14.15
N PHE A 258 -11.45 -0.14 -13.77
CA PHE A 258 -10.87 0.41 -12.53
C PHE A 258 -10.66 1.92 -12.67
N GLY A 259 -11.14 2.69 -11.69
CA GLY A 259 -10.85 4.12 -11.57
C GLY A 259 -9.43 4.38 -11.05
N VAL A 260 -8.99 5.65 -11.12
CA VAL A 260 -7.62 6.09 -10.80
C VAL A 260 -7.13 5.56 -9.43
N ARG A 261 -7.91 5.77 -8.36
CA ARG A 261 -7.55 5.31 -7.01
C ARG A 261 -7.43 3.78 -6.92
N SER A 262 -8.37 3.03 -7.52
CA SER A 262 -8.32 1.56 -7.53
C SER A 262 -7.10 1.03 -8.28
N ARG A 263 -6.77 1.63 -9.44
CA ARG A 263 -5.54 1.29 -10.20
C ARG A 263 -4.31 1.51 -9.36
N ALA A 264 -4.18 2.69 -8.74
CA ALA A 264 -3.04 3.05 -7.94
C ALA A 264 -2.83 2.06 -6.77
N VAL A 265 -3.91 1.76 -6.03
CA VAL A 265 -3.87 0.81 -4.91
C VAL A 265 -3.45 -0.58 -5.37
N LEU A 266 -4.07 -1.12 -6.43
CA LEU A 266 -3.77 -2.47 -6.90
C LEU A 266 -2.33 -2.55 -7.43
N LEU A 267 -1.95 -1.62 -8.30
CA LEU A 267 -0.64 -1.58 -8.94
C LEU A 267 0.49 -1.46 -7.91
N SER A 268 0.32 -0.63 -6.88
CA SER A 268 1.33 -0.47 -5.82
C SER A 268 1.57 -1.73 -4.98
N HIS A 269 0.74 -2.78 -5.13
CA HIS A 269 0.85 -4.03 -4.40
C HIS A 269 1.31 -5.20 -5.28
N ILE A 270 0.97 -5.19 -6.57
CA ILE A 270 1.20 -6.30 -7.52
C ILE A 270 2.33 -6.05 -8.52
N TYR A 271 3.02 -4.92 -8.41
CA TYR A 271 4.16 -4.59 -9.26
C TYR A 271 5.48 -4.91 -8.55
N PRO A 272 6.46 -5.55 -9.23
CA PRO A 272 6.34 -6.16 -10.56
C PRO A 272 5.53 -7.48 -10.53
N PHE A 273 4.99 -7.92 -11.67
CA PHE A 273 4.10 -9.09 -11.74
C PHE A 273 4.89 -10.39 -11.69
N GLU A 274 6.12 -10.33 -12.17
CA GLU A 274 7.16 -11.35 -12.13
C GLU A 274 7.48 -11.80 -10.70
N ASP A 275 7.08 -11.05 -9.67
CA ASP A 275 7.17 -11.48 -8.26
C ASP A 275 6.23 -12.64 -7.92
N PHE A 276 5.24 -12.91 -8.77
CA PHE A 276 4.35 -14.05 -8.61
C PHE A 276 4.79 -15.26 -9.42
N LEU A 277 5.83 -15.17 -10.24
CA LEU A 277 6.24 -16.19 -11.20
C LEU A 277 7.56 -16.84 -10.79
N ASN A 278 7.91 -17.97 -11.41
CA ASN A 278 9.22 -18.61 -11.24
C ASN A 278 10.31 -17.87 -12.06
N GLN A 279 11.53 -18.40 -12.04
CA GLN A 279 12.67 -17.83 -12.78
C GLN A 279 12.48 -17.84 -14.31
N ASP A 280 11.63 -18.72 -14.83
CA ASP A 280 11.28 -18.84 -16.25
C ASP A 280 10.04 -18.01 -16.62
N ASN A 281 9.59 -17.08 -15.78
CA ASN A 281 8.36 -16.29 -15.95
C ASN A 281 7.08 -17.15 -16.09
N GLN A 282 7.07 -18.34 -15.50
CA GLN A 282 5.93 -19.25 -15.49
C GLN A 282 5.24 -19.30 -14.12
N PRO A 283 3.94 -19.65 -14.08
CA PRO A 283 3.24 -19.88 -12.81
C PRO A 283 3.87 -21.03 -12.02
N VAL A 284 4.08 -20.81 -10.73
CA VAL A 284 4.53 -21.81 -9.77
C VAL A 284 3.35 -22.73 -9.43
N ILE A 285 3.38 -23.94 -9.99
CA ILE A 285 2.40 -24.99 -9.75
C ILE A 285 3.01 -26.09 -8.91
N GLU A 286 2.41 -26.34 -7.75
CA GLU A 286 2.75 -27.49 -6.91
C GLU A 286 1.67 -28.57 -7.01
N TRP A 287 2.08 -29.82 -7.03
CA TRP A 287 1.20 -30.97 -6.87
C TRP A 287 1.36 -31.52 -5.46
N GLY A 288 0.25 -31.74 -4.77
CA GLY A 288 0.25 -32.39 -3.47
C GLY A 288 -0.93 -33.33 -3.33
N GLU A 289 -0.88 -34.22 -2.35
CA GLU A 289 -1.98 -35.13 -2.08
C GLU A 289 -3.05 -34.46 -1.20
N SER A 290 -4.32 -34.70 -1.52
CA SER A 290 -5.41 -34.41 -0.61
C SER A 290 -5.45 -35.44 0.52
N LYS A 291 -6.23 -35.16 1.58
CA LYS A 291 -6.55 -36.17 2.62
C LYS A 291 -7.20 -37.44 2.05
N SER A 292 -7.71 -37.40 0.82
CA SER A 292 -8.33 -38.52 0.10
C SER A 292 -7.38 -39.17 -0.92
N GLY A 293 -6.06 -38.89 -0.86
CA GLY A 293 -5.05 -39.45 -1.76
C GLY A 293 -5.11 -38.96 -3.22
N ARG A 294 -5.94 -37.96 -3.54
CA ARG A 294 -6.04 -37.42 -4.90
C ARG A 294 -5.01 -36.32 -5.11
N ALA A 295 -4.28 -36.40 -6.22
CA ALA A 295 -3.39 -35.33 -6.66
C ALA A 295 -4.19 -34.03 -6.82
N THR A 296 -3.80 -33.01 -6.07
CA THR A 296 -4.44 -31.70 -6.06
C THR A 296 -3.44 -30.66 -6.55
N LYS A 297 -3.79 -30.00 -7.66
CA LYS A 297 -3.02 -28.89 -8.21
C LYS A 297 -3.16 -27.66 -7.32
N ARG A 298 -2.02 -27.11 -6.88
CA ARG A 298 -1.93 -25.88 -6.07
C ARG A 298 -1.20 -24.81 -6.86
N ASP A 299 -1.97 -23.85 -7.38
CA ASP A 299 -1.41 -22.67 -8.03
C ASP A 299 -0.91 -21.67 -6.97
N ARG A 300 0.41 -21.68 -6.72
CA ARG A 300 1.04 -20.84 -5.69
C ARG A 300 1.09 -19.39 -6.13
N SER A 301 1.33 -19.13 -7.41
CA SER A 301 1.32 -17.80 -8.01
C SER A 301 -0.03 -17.10 -7.85
N LEU A 302 -1.13 -17.75 -8.23
CA LEU A 302 -2.47 -17.20 -8.05
C LEU A 302 -2.82 -16.99 -6.58
N ARG A 303 -2.43 -17.93 -5.69
CA ARG A 303 -2.67 -17.78 -4.25
C ARG A 303 -1.89 -16.61 -3.67
N ALA A 304 -0.62 -16.44 -4.02
CA ALA A 304 0.21 -15.33 -3.61
C ALA A 304 -0.34 -13.99 -4.13
N PHE A 305 -0.76 -13.94 -5.40
CA PHE A 305 -1.41 -12.78 -5.99
C PHE A 305 -2.68 -12.39 -5.24
N LYS A 306 -3.61 -13.35 -5.04
CA LYS A 306 -4.85 -13.12 -4.29
C LYS A 306 -4.57 -12.67 -2.87
N LEU A 307 -3.59 -13.28 -2.19
CA LEU A 307 -3.18 -12.86 -0.86
C LEU A 307 -2.67 -11.42 -0.89
N ARG A 308 -1.82 -11.04 -1.84
CA ARG A 308 -1.26 -9.68 -1.92
C ARG A 308 -2.35 -8.60 -2.04
N ILE A 309 -3.40 -8.85 -2.83
CA ILE A 309 -4.54 -7.91 -3.00
C ILE A 309 -5.68 -8.12 -1.99
N GLY A 310 -5.47 -8.92 -0.96
CA GLY A 310 -6.43 -9.08 0.15
C GLY A 310 -7.63 -9.97 -0.14
N MET A 311 -7.57 -10.79 -1.20
CA MET A 311 -8.57 -11.79 -1.63
C MET A 311 -8.14 -13.23 -1.35
N GLY A 312 -7.00 -13.43 -0.69
CA GLY A 312 -6.52 -14.73 -0.21
C GLY A 312 -6.99 -15.00 1.22
N LEU A 313 -7.05 -16.28 1.58
CA LEU A 313 -7.31 -16.73 2.95
C LEU A 313 -6.00 -17.23 3.55
N VAL A 314 -5.81 -16.97 4.84
CA VAL A 314 -4.74 -17.56 5.65
C VAL A 314 -5.37 -18.43 6.72
N GLU A 315 -4.68 -19.51 7.04
CA GLU A 315 -5.09 -20.40 8.12
C GLU A 315 -4.83 -19.71 9.47
N ASP A 316 -5.86 -19.67 10.30
CA ASP A 316 -5.83 -19.20 11.68
C ASP A 316 -6.19 -20.39 12.57
N SER A 317 -5.15 -21.11 12.98
CA SER A 317 -5.26 -22.34 13.76
C SER A 317 -4.77 -22.11 15.18
N SER A 318 -5.63 -22.35 16.16
CA SER A 318 -5.30 -22.30 17.59
C SER A 318 -5.79 -23.56 18.28
N GLY A 319 -4.87 -24.44 18.70
CA GLY A 319 -5.16 -25.65 19.47
C GLY A 319 -6.21 -26.56 18.85
N GLN A 320 -7.49 -26.32 19.16
CA GLN A 320 -8.64 -27.13 18.75
C GLN A 320 -9.45 -26.56 17.57
N SER A 321 -9.18 -25.34 17.10
CA SER A 321 -9.92 -24.73 15.99
C SER A 321 -9.02 -24.33 14.85
N THR A 322 -9.42 -24.68 13.63
CA THR A 322 -8.79 -24.22 12.38
C THR A 322 -9.80 -23.38 11.61
N ASN A 323 -9.55 -22.08 11.54
CA ASN A 323 -10.35 -21.13 10.80
C ASN A 323 -9.58 -20.60 9.58
N TRP A 324 -10.30 -20.06 8.60
CA TRP A 324 -9.71 -19.39 7.44
C TRP A 324 -10.12 -17.93 7.46
N VAL A 325 -9.16 -17.05 7.69
CA VAL A 325 -9.41 -15.60 7.79
C VAL A 325 -8.89 -14.87 6.56
N PRO A 326 -9.49 -13.73 6.16
CA PRO A 326 -8.97 -12.90 5.09
C PRO A 326 -7.54 -12.44 5.38
N GLY A 327 -6.59 -12.84 4.55
CA GLY A 327 -5.22 -12.37 4.61
C GLY A 327 -4.99 -11.10 3.78
N GLY A 328 -3.76 -10.58 3.81
CA GLY A 328 -3.30 -9.60 2.84
C GLY A 328 -3.75 -8.15 3.05
N SER A 329 -3.61 -7.34 2.00
CA SER A 329 -3.85 -5.89 2.03
C SER A 329 -5.34 -5.56 2.24
N SER A 330 -5.67 -4.98 3.41
CA SER A 330 -6.99 -4.43 3.70
C SER A 330 -7.37 -3.29 2.76
N LEU A 331 -6.38 -2.50 2.33
CA LEU A 331 -6.59 -1.39 1.41
C LEU A 331 -7.00 -1.87 0.01
N CYS A 332 -6.33 -2.89 -0.53
CA CYS A 332 -6.73 -3.49 -1.81
C CYS A 332 -8.13 -4.10 -1.72
N ARG A 333 -8.43 -4.79 -0.62
CA ARG A 333 -9.77 -5.36 -0.39
C ARG A 333 -10.85 -4.28 -0.34
N GLN A 334 -10.60 -3.17 0.34
CA GLN A 334 -11.52 -2.02 0.35
C GLN A 334 -11.68 -1.40 -1.04
N ALA A 335 -10.58 -1.25 -1.80
CA ALA A 335 -10.62 -0.68 -3.14
C ALA A 335 -11.40 -1.57 -4.13
N LEU A 336 -11.21 -2.89 -4.08
CA LEU A 336 -11.98 -3.85 -4.87
C LEU A 336 -13.45 -3.86 -4.47
N TRP A 337 -13.74 -3.75 -3.17
CA TRP A 337 -15.09 -3.65 -2.67
C TRP A 337 -15.82 -2.41 -3.21
N GLN A 338 -15.20 -1.24 -3.08
CA GLN A 338 -15.74 0.02 -3.59
C GLN A 338 -15.92 -0.02 -5.10
N TRP A 339 -14.95 -0.59 -5.83
CA TRP A 339 -15.09 -0.82 -7.26
C TRP A 339 -16.30 -1.71 -7.60
N CYS A 340 -16.50 -2.81 -6.86
CA CYS A 340 -17.64 -3.69 -7.06
C CYS A 340 -18.97 -2.93 -6.88
N LEU A 341 -19.10 -2.15 -5.80
CA LEU A 341 -20.30 -1.35 -5.52
C LEU A 341 -20.57 -0.24 -6.55
N CYS A 342 -19.52 0.30 -7.18
CA CYS A 342 -19.66 1.45 -8.08
C CYS A 342 -19.68 1.08 -9.57
N GLN A 343 -19.05 -0.04 -9.97
CA GLN A 343 -18.89 -0.42 -11.37
C GLN A 343 -19.59 -1.74 -11.72
N VAL A 344 -19.48 -2.75 -10.86
CA VAL A 344 -20.00 -4.10 -11.15
C VAL A 344 -21.49 -4.21 -10.81
N GLU A 345 -21.86 -3.81 -9.60
CA GLU A 345 -23.21 -3.95 -9.09
C GLU A 345 -24.22 -3.08 -9.85
N PRO A 346 -23.96 -1.78 -10.11
CA PRO A 346 -24.88 -0.97 -10.89
C PRO A 346 -24.85 -1.41 -12.36
N ARG A 347 -26.00 -1.83 -12.91
CA ARG A 347 -26.11 -2.24 -14.33
C ARG A 347 -25.54 -1.19 -15.30
N ARG A 348 -25.76 0.09 -14.99
CA ARG A 348 -25.24 1.22 -15.77
C ARG A 348 -23.71 1.32 -15.81
N GLY A 349 -22.98 0.70 -14.87
CA GLY A 349 -21.51 0.71 -14.83
C GLY A 349 -20.85 -0.43 -15.60
N ARG A 350 -21.63 -1.38 -16.14
CA ARG A 350 -21.15 -2.60 -16.80
C ARG A 350 -20.76 -2.35 -18.27
N HIS A 351 -19.82 -1.42 -18.49
CA HIS A 351 -19.44 -0.95 -19.83
C HIS A 351 -18.51 -1.88 -20.59
N THR A 352 -17.78 -2.76 -19.90
CA THR A 352 -16.85 -3.72 -20.51
C THR A 352 -17.36 -5.15 -20.36
N ASP A 353 -16.92 -6.05 -21.24
CA ASP A 353 -17.33 -7.47 -21.19
C ASP A 353 -16.94 -8.13 -19.87
N THR A 354 -15.78 -7.78 -19.31
CA THR A 354 -15.33 -8.28 -18.01
C THR A 354 -16.25 -7.86 -16.88
N VAL A 355 -16.65 -6.59 -16.87
CA VAL A 355 -17.52 -6.05 -15.81
C VAL A 355 -18.93 -6.59 -15.98
N ARG A 356 -19.40 -6.79 -17.22
CA ARG A 356 -20.67 -7.46 -17.52
C ARG A 356 -20.69 -8.90 -17.00
N LEU A 357 -19.67 -9.69 -17.35
CA LEU A 357 -19.48 -11.07 -16.86
C LEU A 357 -19.49 -11.16 -15.33
N LEU A 358 -18.81 -10.23 -14.66
CA LEU A 358 -18.76 -10.19 -13.20
C LEU A 358 -20.09 -9.70 -12.59
N GLY A 359 -20.80 -8.81 -13.28
CA GLY A 359 -22.11 -8.32 -12.89
C GLY A 359 -23.19 -9.41 -13.00
N GLU A 360 -23.17 -10.18 -14.09
CA GLU A 360 -24.04 -11.36 -14.27
C GLU A 360 -23.77 -12.39 -13.19
N TYR A 361 -22.51 -12.70 -12.92
CA TYR A 361 -22.13 -13.59 -11.82
C TYR A 361 -22.61 -13.08 -10.46
N LEU A 362 -22.55 -11.77 -10.20
CA LEU A 362 -23.08 -11.19 -8.96
C LEU A 362 -24.60 -11.31 -8.87
N ASP A 363 -25.31 -11.08 -9.98
CA ASP A 363 -26.76 -11.18 -10.05
C ASP A 363 -27.21 -12.64 -9.80
N GLU A 364 -26.52 -13.63 -10.37
CA GLU A 364 -26.75 -15.06 -10.12
C GLU A 364 -26.58 -15.42 -8.64
N LEU A 365 -25.50 -14.96 -8.00
CA LEU A 365 -25.26 -15.20 -6.58
C LEU A 365 -26.35 -14.58 -5.69
N LYS A 366 -26.83 -13.38 -6.05
CA LYS A 366 -27.93 -12.74 -5.32
C LYS A 366 -29.26 -13.46 -5.54
N ALA A 367 -29.51 -13.93 -6.76
CA ALA A 367 -30.69 -14.74 -7.08
C ALA A 367 -30.70 -16.07 -6.30
N SER A 368 -29.52 -16.65 -6.03
CA SER A 368 -29.38 -17.85 -5.20
C SER A 368 -29.50 -17.61 -3.68
N GLN A 369 -30.10 -16.49 -3.25
CA GLN A 369 -30.31 -16.11 -1.84
C GLN A 369 -29.02 -15.99 -0.99
N LEU A 370 -27.86 -15.79 -1.62
CA LEU A 370 -26.65 -15.48 -0.84
C LEU A 370 -26.77 -14.07 -0.23
N PRO A 371 -26.31 -13.88 1.01
CA PRO A 371 -26.23 -12.54 1.59
C PRO A 371 -25.47 -11.60 0.66
N GLY A 372 -26.03 -10.42 0.37
CA GLY A 372 -25.49 -9.50 -0.64
C GLY A 372 -24.01 -9.18 -0.42
N LYS A 373 -23.59 -9.02 0.84
CA LYS A 373 -22.19 -8.80 1.19
C LYS A 373 -21.29 -9.97 0.80
N LEU A 374 -21.76 -11.20 1.02
CA LEU A 374 -21.02 -12.40 0.65
C LEU A 374 -20.96 -12.57 -0.88
N ALA A 375 -22.05 -12.26 -1.59
CA ALA A 375 -22.09 -12.28 -3.05
C ALA A 375 -21.09 -11.30 -3.68
N GLN A 376 -21.03 -10.07 -3.15
CA GLN A 376 -20.05 -9.06 -3.55
C GLN A 376 -18.60 -9.52 -3.26
N LEU A 377 -18.34 -10.17 -2.12
CA LEU A 377 -16.99 -10.66 -1.77
C LEU A 377 -16.55 -11.79 -2.70
N ARG A 378 -17.45 -12.74 -3.01
CA ARG A 378 -17.21 -13.81 -3.99
C ARG A 378 -16.93 -13.24 -5.38
N THR A 379 -17.66 -12.21 -5.76
CA THR A 379 -17.45 -11.49 -7.03
C THR A 379 -16.06 -10.83 -7.07
N CYS A 380 -15.63 -10.16 -6.00
CA CYS A 380 -14.27 -9.61 -5.89
C CYS A 380 -13.19 -10.70 -5.98
N ALA A 381 -13.41 -11.86 -5.36
CA ALA A 381 -12.49 -12.99 -5.42
C ALA A 381 -12.40 -13.61 -6.85
N LYS A 382 -13.53 -13.65 -7.57
CA LYS A 382 -13.56 -14.02 -9.00
C LYS A 382 -12.83 -12.99 -9.86
N ALA A 383 -13.07 -11.70 -9.63
CA ALA A 383 -12.37 -10.61 -10.31
C ALA A 383 -10.85 -10.68 -10.11
N ALA A 384 -10.38 -10.94 -8.89
CA ALA A 384 -8.96 -11.17 -8.58
C ALA A 384 -8.35 -12.32 -9.38
N THR A 385 -9.11 -13.40 -9.58
CA THR A 385 -8.67 -14.56 -10.35
C THR A 385 -8.57 -14.24 -11.84
N LEU A 386 -9.56 -13.53 -12.39
CA LEU A 386 -9.54 -13.05 -13.76
C LEU A 386 -8.42 -12.04 -14.00
N LEU A 387 -8.18 -11.15 -13.03
CA LEU A 387 -7.13 -10.14 -13.11
C LEU A 387 -5.75 -10.79 -13.23
N TYR A 388 -5.44 -11.75 -12.35
CA TYR A 388 -4.20 -12.53 -12.43
C TYR A 388 -4.03 -13.19 -13.79
N ARG A 389 -5.06 -13.88 -14.29
CA ARG A 389 -4.99 -14.59 -15.58
C ARG A 389 -4.77 -13.65 -16.77
N ARG A 390 -5.42 -12.49 -16.78
CA ARG A 390 -5.25 -11.50 -17.85
C ARG A 390 -3.89 -10.82 -17.80
N LEU A 391 -3.37 -10.56 -16.61
CA LEU A 391 -1.99 -10.09 -16.46
C LEU A 391 -1.01 -11.15 -16.95
N LEU A 392 -1.16 -12.40 -16.52
CA LEU A 392 -0.32 -13.50 -17.00
C LEU A 392 -0.31 -13.60 -18.52
N GLN A 393 -1.49 -13.62 -19.15
CA GLN A 393 -1.60 -13.64 -20.61
C GLN A 393 -0.90 -12.44 -21.27
N ALA A 394 -1.12 -11.23 -20.77
CA ALA A 394 -0.56 -10.01 -21.34
C ALA A 394 0.98 -9.94 -21.20
N PHE A 395 1.53 -10.49 -20.12
CA PHE A 395 2.98 -10.57 -19.91
C PHE A 395 3.62 -11.68 -20.74
N SER A 396 2.95 -12.83 -20.93
CA SER A 396 3.45 -13.90 -21.80
C SER A 396 3.43 -13.54 -23.29
N GLN A 397 2.49 -12.71 -23.74
CA GLN A 397 2.44 -12.25 -25.14
C GLN A 397 3.56 -11.26 -25.49
N LYS A 398 4.08 -10.52 -24.50
CA LYS A 398 5.17 -9.57 -24.67
C LYS A 398 6.52 -10.25 -24.99
N GLU A 399 6.68 -11.53 -24.68
CA GLU A 399 7.91 -12.28 -24.98
C GLU A 399 7.96 -12.81 -26.42
N LEU A 400 6.85 -12.68 -27.18
CA LEU A 400 6.71 -13.14 -28.56
C LEU A 400 6.73 -12.01 -29.61
N GLU A 401 6.74 -10.75 -29.17
CA GLU A 401 6.93 -9.54 -29.98
C GLU A 401 8.32 -8.96 -29.74
#